data_AF-Q4ZYH0-F1
#
_entry.id   AF-Q4ZYH0-F1
#
_cell.length_a   1.000
_cell.length_b   1.000
_cell.length_c   1.000
_cell.angle_alpha   90.00
_cell.angle_beta   90.00
_cell.angle_gamma   90.00
#
_symmetry.space_group_name_H-M   'P 1'
#
loop_
_entity.id
_entity.type
_entity.pdbx_description
1 polymer ?
#
loop_
_entity_poly.entity_id
_entity_poly.type
_entity_poly.pdbx_seq_one_letter_code
_entity_poly.pdbx_strand_id
1 'polypeptide(L)'
;MGCVSSTSRSTGYYSGYESHEEPRAASRPTNSDDRGYETDSEPSSGNLIPNARSVYSESVLWHGTSMQSKIDLRSKGFDAGRKTGGATAGGNANMFMNLSREAQSETRRHHYLSSSQKEAKDFAMFADTSNPTLVRTIGVRNNLSLITDPRTGGTALMTDQSIPRKFVLGSKSSAPGENAKVFRDEMRAAGHNVSTKQAGELLREVQSDSDDDNFPDPDDFIMSRFTG
;
A
#
# COMPACT_ATOMS: atom_id res chain seq x y z
N MET A 1 -10.94 -26.86 39.32
CA MET A 1 -11.02 -26.91 37.85
C MET A 1 -11.56 -25.58 37.37
N GLY A 2 -10.67 -24.66 37.01
CA GLY A 2 -11.03 -23.32 36.53
C GLY A 2 -10.90 -23.27 35.02
N CYS A 3 -12.02 -23.08 34.32
CA CYS A 3 -12.05 -22.89 32.88
C CYS A 3 -11.45 -21.52 32.56
N VAL A 4 -10.33 -21.49 31.85
CA VAL A 4 -9.72 -20.26 31.35
C VAL A 4 -10.37 -19.92 30.02
N SER A 5 -11.21 -18.89 29.99
CA SER A 5 -11.76 -18.34 28.75
C SER A 5 -10.65 -17.63 27.97
N SER A 6 -10.19 -18.23 26.87
CA SER A 6 -9.31 -17.57 25.91
C SER A 6 -10.12 -16.59 25.04
N THR A 7 -10.23 -15.34 25.48
CA THR A 7 -10.68 -14.26 24.60
C THR A 7 -9.56 -13.88 23.65
N SER A 8 -9.56 -14.46 22.44
CA SER A 8 -8.82 -13.94 21.29
C SER A 8 -9.48 -12.62 20.85
N ARG A 9 -8.86 -11.49 21.20
CA ARG A 9 -9.32 -10.16 20.79
C ARG A 9 -8.59 -9.73 19.52
N SER A 10 -9.29 -9.86 18.40
CA SER A 10 -8.99 -9.21 17.12
C SER A 10 -8.98 -7.69 17.30
N THR A 11 -7.79 -7.07 17.27
CA THR A 11 -7.67 -5.60 17.29
C THR A 11 -6.50 -5.12 16.45
N GLY A 12 -6.77 -4.92 15.17
CA GLY A 12 -5.94 -4.22 14.20
C GLY A 12 -6.80 -3.91 12.97
N TYR A 13 -7.31 -2.68 12.88
CA TYR A 13 -8.30 -2.23 11.89
C TYR A 13 -9.60 -3.08 11.85
N TYR A 14 -10.51 -2.79 12.78
CA TYR A 14 -11.91 -3.28 12.80
C TYR A 14 -12.11 -4.80 12.94
N SER A 15 -12.64 -5.19 14.12
CA SER A 15 -13.23 -6.49 14.38
C SER A 15 -14.56 -6.63 13.63
N GLY A 16 -14.64 -7.61 12.74
CA GLY A 16 -15.85 -7.99 12.02
C GLY A 16 -15.56 -9.22 11.17
N TYR A 17 -15.97 -10.39 11.66
CA TYR A 17 -15.85 -11.67 10.98
C TYR A 17 -16.84 -11.72 9.82
N GLU A 18 -16.33 -11.79 8.60
CA GLU A 18 -16.95 -12.48 7.46
C GLU A 18 -15.84 -12.77 6.42
N SER A 19 -15.67 -14.05 6.10
CA SER A 19 -14.76 -14.52 5.05
C SER A 19 -15.23 -14.01 3.69
N HIS A 20 -14.59 -12.97 3.17
CA HIS A 20 -14.83 -12.49 1.81
C HIS A 20 -13.60 -12.77 0.95
N GLU A 21 -13.73 -13.75 0.05
CA GLU A 21 -12.82 -13.88 -1.08
C GLU A 21 -12.88 -12.61 -1.94
N GLU A 22 -11.75 -12.21 -2.53
CA GLU A 22 -11.73 -11.07 -3.47
C GLU A 22 -12.73 -11.32 -4.62
N PRO A 23 -13.70 -10.43 -4.88
CA PRO A 23 -14.57 -10.57 -6.03
C PRO A 23 -13.74 -10.39 -7.29
N ARG A 24 -13.54 -11.49 -8.02
CA ARG A 24 -13.00 -11.46 -9.39
C ARG A 24 -13.94 -10.61 -10.24
N ALA A 25 -13.40 -9.57 -10.85
CA ALA A 25 -14.15 -8.73 -11.79
C ALA A 25 -14.72 -9.63 -12.91
N ALA A 26 -16.04 -9.67 -13.03
CA ALA A 26 -16.73 -10.35 -14.11
C ALA A 26 -16.44 -9.66 -15.44
N SER A 27 -16.09 -10.46 -16.44
CA SER A 27 -15.79 -10.02 -17.80
C SER A 27 -17.03 -9.48 -18.53
N ARG A 28 -16.96 -8.20 -18.96
CA ARG A 28 -17.59 -7.56 -20.16
C ARG A 28 -19.15 -7.53 -20.26
N PRO A 29 -19.75 -6.48 -20.88
CA PRO A 29 -19.62 -6.22 -22.32
C PRO A 29 -19.35 -4.76 -22.72
N THR A 30 -18.85 -4.64 -23.95
CA THR A 30 -18.68 -3.41 -24.74
C THR A 30 -20.02 -2.73 -24.97
N ASN A 31 -20.17 -1.46 -24.59
CA ASN A 31 -21.07 -0.55 -25.27
C ASN A 31 -20.44 0.86 -25.30
N SER A 32 -20.31 1.32 -26.54
CA SER A 32 -20.00 2.67 -26.95
C SER A 32 -21.07 3.63 -26.45
N ASP A 33 -20.67 4.68 -25.73
CA ASP A 33 -21.33 5.97 -25.84
C ASP A 33 -20.28 7.07 -25.73
N ASP A 34 -20.14 7.73 -26.88
CA ASP A 34 -19.27 8.83 -27.21
C ASP A 34 -19.82 10.13 -26.63
N ARG A 35 -19.14 10.73 -25.64
CA ARG A 35 -19.25 12.16 -25.32
C ARG A 35 -17.92 12.73 -24.83
N GLY A 36 -17.16 13.24 -25.81
CA GLY A 36 -16.46 14.53 -25.76
C GLY A 36 -15.45 14.77 -24.64
N TYR A 37 -14.18 14.47 -24.91
CA TYR A 37 -13.04 15.10 -24.24
C TYR A 37 -12.20 15.79 -25.31
N GLU A 38 -11.98 17.10 -25.15
CA GLU A 38 -11.20 17.94 -26.05
C GLU A 38 -9.83 17.32 -26.36
N THR A 39 -9.53 17.26 -27.65
CA THR A 39 -8.31 16.71 -28.21
C THR A 39 -7.19 17.74 -28.13
N ASP A 40 -6.45 17.73 -27.03
CA ASP A 40 -5.09 18.28 -27.02
C ASP A 40 -4.16 17.30 -27.74
N SER A 41 -3.47 17.82 -28.74
CA SER A 41 -2.64 17.08 -29.71
C SER A 41 -1.63 16.16 -29.03
N GLU A 42 -1.66 14.86 -29.36
CA GLU A 42 -0.70 13.87 -28.85
C GLU A 42 0.71 14.11 -29.46
N PRO A 43 1.75 14.33 -28.64
CA PRO A 43 3.12 14.30 -29.12
C PRO A 43 3.53 12.85 -29.39
N SER A 44 4.23 12.63 -30.51
CA SER A 44 4.83 11.37 -30.96
C SER A 44 5.42 10.55 -29.80
N SER A 45 4.75 9.45 -29.45
CA SER A 45 5.13 8.57 -28.34
C SER A 45 6.22 7.61 -28.79
N GLY A 46 7.49 7.96 -28.51
CA GLY A 46 8.51 6.93 -28.29
C GLY A 46 8.01 5.94 -27.24
N ASN A 47 8.54 4.71 -27.20
CA ASN A 47 8.13 3.71 -26.21
C ASN A 47 8.28 4.29 -24.78
N LEU A 48 7.17 4.67 -24.13
CA LEU A 48 7.14 5.30 -22.81
C LEU A 48 7.20 4.29 -21.66
N ILE A 49 7.12 2.98 -21.95
CA ILE A 49 7.08 1.94 -20.92
C ILE A 49 8.32 1.93 -20.02
N PRO A 50 9.57 2.06 -20.54
CA PRO A 50 10.75 2.14 -19.68
C PRO A 50 10.72 3.34 -18.72
N ASN A 51 10.29 4.51 -19.22
CA ASN A 51 10.17 5.73 -18.41
C ASN A 51 9.08 5.58 -17.35
N ALA A 52 7.90 5.07 -17.74
CA ALA A 52 6.81 4.79 -16.81
C ALA A 52 7.23 3.79 -15.73
N ARG A 53 8.06 2.78 -16.08
CA ARG A 53 8.56 1.79 -15.12
C ARG A 53 9.53 2.43 -14.12
N SER A 54 10.44 3.29 -14.56
CA SER A 54 11.33 4.06 -13.68
C SER A 54 10.51 4.96 -12.75
N VAL A 55 9.61 5.79 -13.30
CA VAL A 55 8.74 6.68 -12.52
C VAL A 55 7.91 5.89 -11.50
N TYR A 56 7.31 4.77 -11.90
CA TYR A 56 6.58 3.89 -10.98
C TYR A 56 7.49 3.38 -9.85
N SER A 57 8.65 2.80 -10.18
CA SER A 57 9.56 2.23 -9.19
C SER A 57 10.09 3.27 -8.18
N GLU A 58 10.29 4.50 -8.62
CA GLU A 58 10.77 5.60 -7.77
C GLU A 58 9.66 6.23 -6.94
N SER A 59 8.43 6.26 -7.45
CA SER A 59 7.29 6.92 -6.81
C SER A 59 6.50 6.02 -5.88
N VAL A 60 6.64 4.70 -6.01
CA VAL A 60 5.92 3.74 -5.17
C VAL A 60 6.49 3.71 -3.76
N LEU A 61 5.58 3.70 -2.80
CA LEU A 61 5.88 3.37 -1.41
C LEU A 61 5.01 2.21 -0.95
N TRP A 62 5.58 1.37 -0.09
CA TRP A 62 5.03 0.10 0.35
C TRP A 62 4.52 0.19 1.78
N HIS A 63 3.37 -0.42 2.07
CA HIS A 63 2.86 -0.58 3.43
C HIS A 63 2.65 -2.07 3.71
N GLY A 64 3.38 -2.60 4.68
CA GLY A 64 3.18 -3.96 5.18
C GLY A 64 1.98 -4.04 6.10
N THR A 65 1.07 -4.97 5.85
CA THR A 65 -0.18 -5.10 6.59
C THR A 65 -0.79 -6.49 6.48
N SER A 66 -1.98 -6.71 7.03
CA SER A 66 -2.77 -7.94 6.87
C SER A 66 -3.69 -7.87 5.65
N MET A 67 -4.10 -9.04 5.11
CA MET A 67 -5.03 -9.09 3.97
C MET A 67 -6.32 -8.30 4.22
N GLN A 68 -6.90 -8.40 5.42
CA GLN A 68 -8.11 -7.66 5.77
C GLN A 68 -7.89 -6.14 5.72
N SER A 69 -6.77 -5.67 6.28
CA SER A 69 -6.43 -4.24 6.28
C SER A 69 -6.17 -3.73 4.86
N LYS A 70 -5.59 -4.54 3.97
CA LYS A 70 -5.41 -4.19 2.54
C LYS A 70 -6.72 -3.89 1.83
N ILE A 71 -7.78 -4.69 2.07
CA ILE A 71 -9.11 -4.45 1.50
C ILE A 71 -9.66 -3.10 1.95
N ASP A 72 -9.55 -2.81 3.24
CA ASP A 72 -10.00 -1.54 3.82
C ASP A 72 -9.20 -0.35 3.32
N LEU A 73 -7.87 -0.44 3.31
CA LEU A 73 -6.98 0.63 2.82
C LEU A 73 -7.20 0.92 1.34
N ARG A 74 -7.46 -0.10 0.52
CA ARG A 74 -7.79 0.09 -0.91
C ARG A 74 -9.15 0.77 -1.10
N SER A 75 -10.14 0.46 -0.27
CA SER A 75 -11.49 1.02 -0.42
C SER A 75 -11.60 2.45 0.14
N LYS A 76 -10.94 2.72 1.27
CA LYS A 76 -11.12 3.96 2.05
C LYS A 76 -9.89 4.88 2.05
N GLY A 77 -8.71 4.35 1.75
CA GLY A 77 -7.45 5.02 2.03
C GLY A 77 -7.02 4.86 3.49
N PHE A 78 -5.93 5.53 3.86
CA PHE A 78 -5.44 5.60 5.23
C PHE A 78 -6.12 6.76 5.95
N ASP A 79 -6.84 6.48 7.02
CA ASP A 79 -7.57 7.50 7.79
C ASP A 79 -6.90 7.71 9.16
N ALA A 80 -6.28 8.88 9.35
CA ALA A 80 -5.62 9.23 10.59
C ALA A 80 -6.59 9.33 11.78
N GLY A 81 -7.83 9.77 11.56
CA GLY A 81 -8.84 9.91 12.61
C GLY A 81 -9.44 8.57 13.05
N ARG A 82 -9.38 7.56 12.20
CA ARG A 82 -9.86 6.19 12.51
C ARG A 82 -8.76 5.23 12.93
N LYS A 83 -7.52 5.71 13.02
CA LYS A 83 -6.37 4.90 13.38
C LYS A 83 -6.36 4.62 14.87
N THR A 84 -6.79 3.42 15.25
CA THR A 84 -6.92 3.01 16.66
C THR A 84 -5.73 2.21 17.19
N GLY A 85 -4.79 1.82 16.31
CA GLY A 85 -3.63 1.01 16.66
C GLY A 85 -2.33 1.49 16.00
N GLY A 86 -1.19 0.93 16.44
CA GLY A 86 0.11 1.12 15.80
C GLY A 86 0.13 0.63 14.34
N ALA A 87 1.18 0.96 13.59
CA ALA A 87 1.39 0.53 12.19
C ALA A 87 1.25 -0.99 11.96
N THR A 88 1.46 -1.77 13.01
CA THR A 88 1.43 -3.22 13.06
C THR A 88 0.47 -3.77 14.13
N ALA A 89 -0.47 -2.94 14.59
CA ALA A 89 -1.44 -3.34 15.60
C ALA A 89 -2.30 -4.51 15.11
N GLY A 90 -2.51 -5.49 16.00
CA GLY A 90 -3.18 -6.76 15.69
C GLY A 90 -2.21 -7.94 15.54
N GLY A 91 -0.93 -7.64 15.30
CA GLY A 91 0.12 -8.66 15.17
C GLY A 91 1.16 -8.64 16.30
N ASN A 92 2.23 -9.39 16.09
CA ASN A 92 3.27 -9.64 17.07
C ASN A 92 4.38 -8.58 17.08
N ALA A 93 4.20 -7.44 16.40
CA ALA A 93 5.24 -6.43 16.26
C ALA A 93 5.78 -5.87 17.57
N ASN A 94 4.93 -5.64 18.58
CA ASN A 94 5.42 -5.18 19.87
C ASN A 94 6.32 -6.22 20.54
N MET A 95 6.03 -7.51 20.33
CA MET A 95 6.85 -8.62 20.81
C MET A 95 8.15 -8.76 20.02
N PHE A 96 8.10 -8.65 18.69
CA PHE A 96 9.27 -8.87 17.82
C PHE A 96 10.17 -7.64 17.64
N MET A 97 9.63 -6.43 17.75
CA MET A 97 10.38 -5.18 17.58
C MET A 97 10.78 -4.54 18.91
N ASN A 98 10.32 -5.06 20.05
CA ASN A 98 10.60 -4.53 21.39
C ASN A 98 10.42 -2.99 21.49
N LEU A 99 9.31 -2.48 20.96
CA LEU A 99 9.09 -1.03 20.87
C LEU A 99 8.89 -0.40 22.25
N SER A 100 9.59 0.71 22.51
CA SER A 100 9.35 1.57 23.69
C SER A 100 7.91 2.11 23.72
N ARG A 101 7.47 2.66 24.86
CA ARG A 101 6.12 3.24 24.96
C ARG A 101 5.94 4.45 24.05
N GLU A 102 6.98 5.27 23.93
CA GLU A 102 7.04 6.42 23.04
C GLU A 102 6.94 5.94 21.59
N ALA A 103 7.70 4.90 21.25
CA ALA A 103 7.65 4.27 19.94
C ALA A 103 6.26 3.72 19.59
N GLN A 104 5.55 3.13 20.54
CA GLN A 104 4.18 2.67 20.37
C GLN A 104 3.16 3.82 20.24
N SER A 105 3.37 4.92 20.97
CA SER A 105 2.54 6.12 20.81
C SER A 105 2.72 6.74 19.42
N GLU A 106 3.96 6.80 18.95
CA GLU A 106 4.28 7.34 17.63
C GLU A 106 3.67 6.50 16.52
N THR A 107 3.79 5.17 16.64
CA THR A 107 3.20 4.26 15.66
C THR A 107 1.70 4.34 15.62
N ARG A 108 1.01 4.80 16.68
CA ARG A 108 -0.45 5.04 16.67
C ARG A 108 -0.82 6.32 15.93
N ARG A 109 0.00 7.35 16.01
CA ARG A 109 -0.26 8.67 15.40
C ARG A 109 0.07 8.73 13.91
N HIS A 110 1.01 7.92 13.45
CA HIS A 110 1.49 7.96 12.07
C HIS A 110 1.09 6.72 11.27
N HIS A 111 0.80 6.92 9.99
CA HIS A 111 0.83 5.89 8.95
C HIS A 111 2.25 5.67 8.49
N TYR A 112 2.61 4.41 8.26
CA TYR A 112 3.96 4.02 7.88
C TYR A 112 3.97 3.53 6.45
N LEU A 113 4.91 4.04 5.68
CA LEU A 113 5.23 3.60 4.34
C LEU A 113 6.72 3.27 4.30
N SER A 114 7.18 2.43 3.38
CA SER A 114 8.61 2.16 3.19
C SER A 114 8.98 2.31 1.72
N SER A 115 10.15 2.90 1.47
CA SER A 115 10.79 2.84 0.16
C SER A 115 11.44 1.48 -0.11
N SER A 116 11.61 0.66 0.92
CA SER A 116 12.15 -0.70 0.83
C SER A 116 11.02 -1.71 0.88
N GLN A 117 10.80 -2.39 -0.24
CA GLN A 117 9.82 -3.48 -0.27
C GLN A 117 10.17 -4.59 0.72
N LYS A 118 11.45 -4.95 0.84
CA LYS A 118 11.92 -5.97 1.79
C LYS A 118 11.53 -5.61 3.23
N GLU A 119 11.72 -4.36 3.61
CA GLU A 119 11.35 -3.90 4.95
C GLU A 119 9.84 -3.87 5.14
N ALA A 120 9.08 -3.44 4.12
CA ALA A 120 7.62 -3.53 4.17
C ALA A 120 7.12 -4.97 4.33
N LYS A 121 7.81 -5.97 3.76
CA LYS A 121 7.49 -7.39 4.01
C LYS A 121 7.73 -7.79 5.46
N ASP A 122 8.81 -7.33 6.08
CA ASP A 122 9.06 -7.57 7.51
C ASP A 122 7.91 -6.98 8.35
N PHE A 123 7.46 -5.75 8.03
CA PHE A 123 6.30 -5.14 8.70
C PHE A 123 4.99 -5.88 8.44
N ALA A 124 4.78 -6.43 7.25
CA ALA A 124 3.61 -7.26 6.95
C ALA A 124 3.61 -8.53 7.82
N MET A 125 4.75 -9.21 7.95
CA MET A 125 4.91 -10.37 8.82
C MET A 125 4.68 -10.00 10.30
N PHE A 126 5.14 -8.84 10.74
CA PHE A 126 4.86 -8.36 12.09
C PHE A 126 3.38 -8.02 12.32
N ALA A 127 2.67 -7.60 11.28
CA ALA A 127 1.24 -7.28 11.35
C ALA A 127 0.36 -8.55 11.32
N ASP A 128 0.70 -9.54 10.49
CA ASP A 128 -0.02 -10.81 10.38
C ASP A 128 0.91 -11.86 9.75
N THR A 129 1.42 -12.80 10.54
CA THR A 129 2.29 -13.89 10.05
C THR A 129 1.53 -14.93 9.23
N SER A 130 0.20 -15.01 9.36
CA SER A 130 -0.61 -16.01 8.66
C SER A 130 -1.05 -15.51 7.28
N ASN A 131 -1.42 -14.23 7.17
CA ASN A 131 -1.85 -13.61 5.91
C ASN A 131 -1.18 -12.24 5.71
N PRO A 132 0.17 -12.18 5.66
CA PRO A 132 0.89 -10.95 5.39
C PRO A 132 0.58 -10.46 3.97
N THR A 133 0.52 -9.15 3.79
CA THR A 133 0.34 -8.56 2.47
C THR A 133 0.98 -7.18 2.37
N LEU A 134 1.13 -6.71 1.15
CA LEU A 134 1.56 -5.36 0.84
C LEU A 134 0.41 -4.53 0.25
N VAL A 135 0.34 -3.28 0.69
CA VAL A 135 -0.38 -2.20 0.02
C VAL A 135 0.65 -1.31 -0.67
N ARG A 136 0.38 -0.99 -1.94
CA ARG A 136 1.21 -0.10 -2.74
C ARG A 136 0.55 1.26 -2.82
N THR A 137 1.35 2.31 -2.76
CA THR A 137 0.90 3.69 -2.99
C THR A 137 1.69 4.33 -4.12
N ILE A 138 1.17 5.41 -4.70
CA ILE A 138 1.84 6.17 -5.75
C ILE A 138 1.72 7.67 -5.45
N GLY A 139 2.80 8.43 -5.68
CA GLY A 139 2.81 9.89 -5.59
C GLY A 139 2.66 10.47 -4.17
N VAL A 140 2.62 9.63 -3.14
CA VAL A 140 2.51 10.08 -1.74
C VAL A 140 3.67 11.01 -1.36
N ARG A 141 4.90 10.68 -1.76
CA ARG A 141 6.11 11.45 -1.44
C ARG A 141 6.05 12.91 -1.94
N ASN A 142 5.38 13.15 -3.07
CA ASN A 142 5.29 14.47 -3.68
C ASN A 142 4.03 15.26 -3.25
N ASN A 143 3.11 14.62 -2.51
CA ASN A 143 1.80 15.20 -2.19
C ASN A 143 1.52 15.32 -0.69
N LEU A 144 2.24 14.59 0.16
CA LEU A 144 2.06 14.59 1.61
C LEU A 144 3.39 14.87 2.31
N SER A 145 3.33 15.45 3.50
CA SER A 145 4.50 15.62 4.34
C SER A 145 4.88 14.27 4.96
N LEU A 146 6.03 13.75 4.54
CA LEU A 146 6.62 12.54 5.08
C LEU A 146 7.85 12.89 5.92
N ILE A 147 7.98 12.27 7.08
CA ILE A 147 9.19 12.29 7.89
C ILE A 147 9.79 10.89 7.95
N THR A 148 11.11 10.81 7.99
CA THR A 148 11.81 9.53 8.15
C THR A 148 11.68 9.03 9.59
N ASP A 149 11.45 7.74 9.78
CA ASP A 149 11.60 7.12 11.09
C ASP A 149 13.09 6.94 11.42
N PRO A 150 13.64 7.62 12.44
CA PRO A 150 15.05 7.50 12.78
C PRO A 150 15.45 6.08 13.23
N ARG A 151 14.47 5.23 13.61
CA ARG A 151 14.72 3.85 14.07
C ARG A 151 14.98 2.88 12.92
N THR A 152 14.67 3.24 11.68
CA THR A 152 14.68 2.31 10.54
C THR A 152 15.79 2.61 9.54
N GLY A 153 16.79 3.42 9.90
CA GLY A 153 17.91 3.73 9.01
C GLY A 153 17.53 4.45 7.71
N GLY A 154 16.36 5.10 7.64
CA GLY A 154 15.98 5.94 6.49
C GLY A 154 14.86 5.41 5.61
N THR A 155 14.54 4.11 5.66
CA THR A 155 13.65 3.48 4.68
C THR A 155 12.17 3.56 5.03
N ALA A 156 11.82 3.60 6.32
CA ALA A 156 10.46 3.86 6.75
C ALA A 156 10.18 5.37 6.82
N LEU A 157 9.04 5.74 6.26
CA LEU A 157 8.49 7.08 6.16
C LEU A 157 7.18 7.12 6.92
N MET A 158 6.93 8.22 7.61
CA MET A 158 5.80 8.41 8.51
C MET A 158 5.03 9.66 8.12
N THR A 159 3.71 9.61 8.25
CA THR A 159 2.85 10.79 8.14
C THR A 159 1.67 10.68 9.10
N ASP A 160 1.33 11.77 9.77
CA ASP A 160 0.13 11.87 10.60
C ASP A 160 -1.11 12.29 9.78
N GLN A 161 -0.92 12.61 8.50
CA GLN A 161 -1.97 12.98 7.57
C GLN A 161 -2.67 11.73 7.04
N SER A 162 -3.98 11.81 6.81
CA SER A 162 -4.69 10.78 6.05
C SER A 162 -4.11 10.65 4.64
N ILE A 163 -4.07 9.43 4.11
CA ILE A 163 -3.65 9.15 2.73
C ILE A 163 -4.91 8.77 1.92
N PRO A 164 -5.44 9.70 1.10
CA PRO A 164 -6.63 9.43 0.29
C PRO A 164 -6.49 8.22 -0.62
N ARG A 165 -7.60 7.50 -0.85
CA ARG A 165 -7.62 6.29 -1.71
C ARG A 165 -7.04 6.48 -3.11
N LYS A 166 -7.05 7.70 -3.66
CA LYS A 166 -6.47 8.00 -4.99
C LYS A 166 -4.97 7.72 -5.08
N PHE A 167 -4.27 7.71 -3.94
CA PHE A 167 -2.86 7.37 -3.84
C PHE A 167 -2.64 5.87 -3.59
N VAL A 168 -3.68 5.10 -3.29
CA VAL A 168 -3.58 3.66 -2.98
C VAL A 168 -3.84 2.86 -4.25
N LEU A 169 -2.94 1.94 -4.59
CA LEU A 169 -3.04 1.15 -5.81
C LEU A 169 -3.90 -0.11 -5.59
N GLY A 170 -4.91 -0.24 -6.46
CA GLY A 170 -5.73 -1.45 -6.62
C GLY A 170 -5.03 -2.51 -7.46
N SER A 171 -5.78 -3.39 -8.12
CA SER A 171 -5.21 -4.35 -9.06
C SER A 171 -4.81 -3.69 -10.38
N LYS A 172 -3.83 -4.24 -11.09
CA LYS A 172 -3.46 -3.84 -12.46
C LYS A 172 -4.56 -4.13 -13.48
N SER A 173 -5.56 -4.94 -13.11
CA SER A 173 -6.77 -5.17 -13.91
C SER A 173 -7.89 -4.17 -13.62
N SER A 174 -7.74 -3.35 -12.58
CA SER A 174 -8.74 -2.33 -12.22
C SER A 174 -8.79 -1.22 -13.27
N ALA A 175 -9.98 -0.65 -13.51
CA ALA A 175 -10.11 0.50 -14.40
C ALA A 175 -9.18 1.65 -13.97
N PRO A 176 -8.68 2.47 -14.91
CA PRO A 176 -8.02 3.72 -14.57
C PRO A 176 -8.97 4.60 -13.74
N GLY A 177 -8.51 5.04 -12.57
CA GLY A 177 -9.29 5.88 -11.67
C GLY A 177 -8.57 7.19 -11.38
N GLU A 178 -8.82 7.77 -10.20
CA GLU A 178 -8.14 8.98 -9.74
C GLU A 178 -6.61 8.81 -9.65
N ASN A 179 -6.14 7.57 -9.50
CA ASN A 179 -4.73 7.21 -9.50
C ASN A 179 -4.03 7.48 -10.85
N ALA A 180 -4.77 7.48 -11.98
CA ALA A 180 -4.22 7.82 -13.28
C ALA A 180 -3.84 9.31 -13.36
N LYS A 181 -4.60 10.19 -12.68
CA LYS A 181 -4.25 11.62 -12.57
C LYS A 181 -2.99 11.80 -11.73
N VAL A 182 -2.89 11.07 -10.61
CA VAL A 182 -1.67 11.08 -9.77
C VAL A 182 -0.47 10.63 -10.60
N PHE A 183 -0.55 9.48 -11.27
CA PHE A 183 0.58 8.97 -12.05
C PHE A 183 0.92 9.86 -13.25
N ARG A 184 -0.05 10.51 -13.88
CA ARG A 184 0.20 11.55 -14.90
C ARG A 184 1.01 12.70 -14.33
N ASP A 185 0.70 13.14 -13.12
CA ASP A 185 1.41 14.25 -12.48
C ASP A 185 2.85 13.81 -12.09
N GLU A 186 3.06 12.57 -11.66
CA GLU A 186 4.40 11.98 -11.46
C GLU A 186 5.20 11.90 -12.77
N MET A 187 4.58 11.41 -13.86
CA MET A 187 5.20 11.39 -15.19
C MET A 187 5.60 12.80 -15.64
N ARG A 188 4.74 13.80 -15.41
CA ARG A 188 5.04 15.20 -15.74
C ARG A 188 6.19 15.74 -14.90
N ALA A 189 6.24 15.42 -13.61
CA ALA A 189 7.35 15.80 -12.73
C ALA A 189 8.69 15.20 -13.20
N ALA A 190 8.65 14.01 -13.81
CA ALA A 190 9.79 13.38 -14.47
C ALA A 190 10.08 13.90 -15.90
N GLY A 191 9.36 14.92 -16.38
CA GLY A 191 9.56 15.53 -17.70
C GLY A 191 8.84 14.84 -18.85
N HIS A 192 7.91 13.91 -18.57
CA HIS A 192 7.10 13.21 -19.57
C HIS A 192 5.66 13.72 -19.57
N ASN A 193 5.27 14.42 -20.63
CA ASN A 193 3.89 14.87 -20.78
C ASN A 193 3.04 13.78 -21.44
N VAL A 194 2.01 13.32 -20.73
CA VAL A 194 1.08 12.28 -21.19
C VAL A 194 -0.35 12.68 -20.85
N SER A 195 -1.32 12.20 -21.62
CA SER A 195 -2.72 12.36 -21.25
C SER A 195 -3.06 11.54 -20.00
N THR A 196 -4.14 11.88 -19.30
CA THR A 196 -4.62 11.07 -18.15
C THR A 196 -4.94 9.63 -18.57
N LYS A 197 -5.45 9.43 -19.80
CA LYS A 197 -5.74 8.12 -20.35
C LYS A 197 -4.47 7.30 -20.55
N GLN A 198 -3.47 7.88 -21.22
CA GLN A 198 -2.16 7.24 -21.42
C GLN A 198 -1.46 6.93 -20.09
N ALA A 199 -1.51 7.83 -19.11
CA ALA A 199 -0.97 7.56 -17.77
C ALA A 199 -1.68 6.39 -17.09
N GLY A 200 -3.00 6.30 -17.23
CA GLY A 200 -3.78 5.16 -16.74
C GLY A 200 -3.35 3.84 -17.37
N GLU A 201 -3.20 3.80 -18.70
CA GLU A 201 -2.74 2.62 -19.44
C GLU A 201 -1.31 2.23 -19.04
N LEU A 202 -0.38 3.19 -18.99
CA LEU A 202 1.00 2.98 -18.57
C LEU A 202 1.09 2.47 -17.14
N LEU A 203 0.32 3.03 -16.19
CA LEU A 203 0.31 2.58 -14.80
C LEU A 203 -0.11 1.10 -14.70
N ARG A 204 -1.11 0.67 -15.48
CA ARG A 204 -1.58 -0.72 -15.49
C ARG A 204 -0.60 -1.67 -16.14
N GLU A 205 0.14 -1.19 -17.14
CA GLU A 205 1.19 -1.95 -17.82
C GLU A 205 2.41 -2.20 -16.92
N VAL A 206 2.82 -1.19 -16.13
CA VAL A 206 4.04 -1.29 -15.30
C VAL A 206 3.79 -1.84 -13.90
N GLN A 207 2.56 -1.77 -13.39
CA GLN A 207 2.17 -2.37 -12.13
C GLN A 207 2.07 -3.89 -12.25
N SER A 208 2.59 -4.64 -11.26
CA SER A 208 2.15 -6.02 -11.05
C SER A 208 1.15 -6.13 -9.91
N ASP A 209 0.19 -7.04 -10.06
CA ASP A 209 -0.61 -7.48 -8.92
C ASP A 209 0.23 -8.23 -7.90
N SER A 210 1.27 -8.91 -8.40
CA SER A 210 2.06 -9.82 -7.63
C SER A 210 3.41 -9.28 -7.19
N ASP A 211 3.83 -8.04 -7.56
CA ASP A 211 5.17 -7.36 -7.52
C ASP A 211 6.21 -7.95 -6.53
N ASP A 212 6.39 -9.27 -6.51
CA ASP A 212 6.87 -10.13 -5.43
C ASP A 212 6.16 -10.02 -4.04
N ASP A 213 4.89 -10.40 -3.92
CA ASP A 213 4.19 -10.64 -2.63
C ASP A 213 4.56 -12.03 -2.03
N ASN A 214 5.76 -12.56 -2.31
CA ASN A 214 6.27 -13.73 -1.60
C ASN A 214 6.84 -13.29 -0.25
N PHE A 215 6.32 -13.90 0.82
CA PHE A 215 6.75 -13.63 2.19
C PHE A 215 7.64 -14.77 2.70
N PRO A 216 8.56 -14.50 3.63
CA PRO A 216 9.30 -15.55 4.30
C PRO A 216 8.35 -16.51 5.01
N ASP A 217 8.79 -17.77 5.17
CA ASP A 217 8.07 -18.71 6.01
C ASP A 217 7.92 -18.13 7.43
N PRO A 218 6.74 -18.26 8.07
CA PRO A 218 6.50 -17.71 9.40
C PRO A 218 7.50 -18.20 10.46
N ASP A 219 7.86 -19.48 10.46
CA ASP A 219 8.75 -20.05 11.47
C ASP A 219 10.17 -19.56 11.24
N ASP A 220 10.65 -19.55 9.99
CA ASP A 220 11.96 -18.98 9.63
C ASP A 220 12.04 -17.49 10.00
N PHE A 221 10.98 -16.74 9.71
CA PHE A 221 10.90 -15.32 10.06
C PHE A 221 11.02 -15.12 11.57
N ILE A 222 10.25 -15.88 12.36
CA ILE A 222 10.26 -15.79 13.82
C ILE A 222 11.64 -16.18 14.39
N MET A 223 12.20 -17.30 13.93
CA MET A 223 13.51 -17.77 14.39
C MET A 223 14.60 -16.75 14.10
N SER A 224 14.60 -16.12 12.91
CA SER A 224 15.57 -15.09 12.54
C SER A 224 15.60 -13.88 13.49
N ARG A 225 14.51 -13.63 14.24
CA ARG A 225 14.43 -12.53 15.21
C ARG A 225 14.94 -12.91 16.60
N PHE A 226 15.03 -14.21 16.91
CA PHE A 226 15.57 -14.70 18.18
C PHE A 226 17.05 -15.09 18.10
N THR A 227 17.56 -15.42 16.92
CA THR A 227 18.93 -15.95 16.72
C THR A 227 19.92 -14.92 16.16
N GLY A 228 19.66 -13.62 16.35
CA GLY A 228 20.38 -12.51 15.72
C GLY A 228 21.89 -12.69 15.59
#